data_AF-A0A2V7XVJ8-F1
#
_entry.id   AF-A0A2V7XVJ8-F1
#
_cell.length_a   1.000
_cell.length_b   1.000
_cell.length_c   1.000
_cell.angle_alpha   90.00
_cell.angle_beta   90.00
_cell.angle_gamma   90.00
#
_symmetry.space_group_name_H-M   'P 1'
#
loop_
_entity.id
_entity.type
_entity.pdbx_description
1 polymer ?
#
loop_
_entity_poly.entity_id
_entity_poly.type
_entity_poly.pdbx_seq_one_letter_code
_entity_poly.pdbx_strand_id
1 'polypeptide(L)'
;MPEPPLVLAALVLAAGSSTRMGANKLLLEMEGETLVRRAVRAAMDSGVDRVVVVLGHDEPRMRAALEGAVCTIVVNPDHARGMGTSLRTG
;
A
#
# COMPACT_ATOMS: atom_id res chain seq x y z
N MET A 1 11.20 -20.60 29.02
CA MET A 1 11.62 -19.47 28.16
C MET A 1 10.36 -18.70 27.81
N PRO A 2 10.32 -17.36 27.86
CA PRO A 2 9.14 -16.62 27.39
C PRO A 2 8.96 -16.85 25.90
N GLU A 3 7.71 -16.91 25.45
CA GLU A 3 7.38 -16.99 24.03
C GLU A 3 7.80 -15.68 23.34
N PRO A 4 8.33 -15.75 22.10
CA PRO A 4 8.66 -14.55 21.37
C PRO A 4 7.40 -13.69 21.18
N PRO A 5 7.52 -12.35 21.23
CA PRO A 5 6.36 -11.49 21.01
C PRO A 5 5.77 -11.73 19.62
N LEU A 6 4.44 -11.77 19.56
CA LEU A 6 3.72 -11.82 18.29
C LEU A 6 4.00 -10.54 17.51
N VAL A 7 4.40 -10.67 16.25
CA VAL A 7 4.59 -9.54 15.32
C VAL A 7 3.42 -9.52 14.35
N LEU A 8 2.68 -8.42 14.32
CA LEU A 8 1.54 -8.20 13.44
C LEU A 8 1.91 -7.22 12.34
N ALA A 9 1.57 -7.56 11.10
CA ALA A 9 1.81 -6.70 9.94
C ALA A 9 0.52 -6.46 9.16
N ALA A 10 0.36 -5.25 8.65
CA ALA A 10 -0.67 -4.89 7.67
C ALA A 10 -0.09 -4.84 6.27
N LEU A 11 -0.81 -5.42 5.31
CA LEU A 11 -0.47 -5.41 3.89
C LEU A 11 -1.48 -4.54 3.12
N VAL A 12 -1.01 -3.43 2.57
CA VAL A 12 -1.81 -2.51 1.75
C VAL A 12 -1.54 -2.79 0.28
N LEU A 13 -2.52 -3.38 -0.41
CA LEU A 13 -2.43 -3.68 -1.83
C LEU A 13 -2.83 -2.46 -2.67
N ALA A 14 -1.82 -1.73 -3.16
CA ALA A 14 -1.97 -0.46 -3.88
C ALA A 14 -1.45 -0.52 -5.32
N ALA A 15 -1.25 -1.72 -5.88
CA ALA A 15 -0.63 -1.93 -7.19
C ALA A 15 -1.59 -1.81 -8.39
N GLY A 16 -2.90 -1.70 -8.14
CA GLY A 16 -3.93 -1.74 -9.18
C GLY A 16 -3.98 -0.47 -10.04
N SER A 17 -4.24 -0.62 -11.34
CA SER A 17 -4.27 0.47 -12.32
C SER A 17 -5.59 1.23 -12.45
N SER A 18 -6.64 0.83 -11.71
CA SER A 18 -7.96 1.49 -11.72
C SER A 18 -8.56 1.75 -13.11
N THR A 19 -8.34 0.86 -14.09
CA THR A 19 -8.68 1.09 -15.51
C THR A 19 -10.13 1.52 -15.79
N ARG A 20 -11.10 1.09 -14.98
CA ARG A 20 -12.51 1.50 -15.11
C ARG A 20 -12.78 2.96 -14.75
N MET A 21 -11.91 3.59 -13.97
CA MET A 21 -12.02 5.00 -13.56
C MET A 21 -11.23 5.95 -14.46
N GLY A 22 -10.46 5.44 -15.43
CA GLY A 22 -9.65 6.26 -16.36
C GLY A 22 -8.42 6.94 -15.74
N ALA A 23 -8.30 6.95 -14.41
CA ALA A 23 -7.15 7.45 -13.66
C ALA A 23 -6.89 6.54 -12.44
N ASN A 24 -5.68 6.62 -11.88
CA ASN A 24 -5.33 5.86 -10.68
C ASN A 24 -6.15 6.38 -9.48
N LYS A 25 -7.14 5.59 -9.06
CA LYS A 25 -8.06 5.95 -7.97
C LYS A 25 -7.32 6.32 -6.70
N LEU A 26 -6.19 5.65 -6.43
CA LEU A 26 -5.47 5.80 -5.18
C LEU A 26 -4.70 7.13 -5.06
N LEU A 27 -4.50 7.82 -6.18
CA LEU A 27 -3.93 9.17 -6.22
C LEU A 27 -4.99 10.28 -6.12
N LEU A 28 -6.28 9.95 -6.15
CA LEU A 28 -7.33 10.94 -5.94
C LEU A 28 -7.28 11.44 -4.50
N GLU A 29 -7.53 12.74 -4.33
CA GLU A 29 -7.59 13.37 -3.02
C GLU A 29 -9.02 13.38 -2.48
N MET A 30 -9.13 13.13 -1.19
CA MET A 30 -10.36 13.31 -0.41
C MET A 30 -9.98 14.08 0.85
N GLU A 31 -10.56 15.27 1.02
CA GLU A 31 -10.28 16.15 2.16
C GLU A 31 -8.79 16.54 2.27
N GLY A 32 -8.11 16.71 1.11
CA GLY A 32 -6.71 17.14 1.03
C GLY A 32 -5.68 16.03 1.24
N GLU A 33 -6.10 14.76 1.31
CA GLU A 33 -5.20 13.61 1.42
C GLU A 33 -5.50 12.58 0.33
N THR A 34 -4.46 12.02 -0.30
CA THR A 34 -4.64 10.96 -1.30
C THR A 34 -5.21 9.69 -0.65
N LEU A 35 -6.03 8.95 -1.40
CA LEU A 35 -6.64 7.72 -0.89
C LEU A 35 -5.60 6.68 -0.45
N VAL A 36 -4.45 6.57 -1.14
CA VAL A 36 -3.36 5.69 -0.71
C VAL A 36 -2.80 6.10 0.64
N ARG A 37 -2.58 7.40 0.86
CA ARG A 37 -2.00 7.90 2.11
C ARG A 37 -2.96 7.73 3.28
N ARG A 38 -4.26 7.97 3.05
CA ARG A 38 -5.31 7.69 4.03
C ARG A 38 -5.37 6.21 4.42
N ALA A 39 -5.23 5.29 3.45
CA ALA A 39 -5.21 3.85 3.72
C ALA A 39 -3.96 3.41 4.51
N VAL A 40 -2.79 3.94 4.16
CA VAL A 40 -1.55 3.66 4.89
C VAL A 40 -1.60 4.24 6.31
N ARG A 41 -2.13 5.45 6.48
CA ARG A 41 -2.36 6.05 7.81
C ARG A 41 -3.27 5.18 8.67
N ALA A 42 -4.42 4.77 8.14
CA ALA A 42 -5.33 3.89 8.86
C ALA A 42 -4.68 2.55 9.26
N ALA A 43 -3.80 2.00 8.42
CA ALA A 43 -3.04 0.80 8.76
C ALA A 43 -2.03 1.07 9.89
N MET A 44 -1.30 2.19 9.85
CA MET A 44 -0.36 2.57 10.92
C MET A 44 -1.09 2.79 12.26
N ASP A 45 -2.26 3.43 12.22
CA ASP A 45 -3.07 3.72 13.41
C ASP A 45 -3.74 2.47 14.01
N SER A 46 -3.67 1.32 13.34
CA SER A 46 -4.29 0.07 13.79
C SER A 46 -3.53 -0.66 14.91
N GLY A 47 -2.31 -0.21 15.24
CA GLY A 47 -1.48 -0.83 16.27
C GLY A 47 -0.65 -2.03 15.79
N VAL A 48 -0.56 -2.26 14.48
CA VAL A 48 0.38 -3.24 13.90
C VAL A 48 1.83 -2.78 14.02
N ASP A 49 2.76 -3.72 14.14
CA ASP A 49 4.19 -3.44 14.23
C ASP A 49 4.80 -2.98 12.90
N ARG A 50 4.15 -3.34 11.78
CA ARG A 50 4.65 -3.04 10.43
C ARG A 50 3.53 -2.84 9.43
N VAL A 51 3.73 -1.88 8.53
CA VAL A 51 2.91 -1.68 7.33
C VAL A 51 3.76 -1.92 6.09
N VAL A 52 3.31 -2.84 5.23
CA VAL A 52 3.88 -3.10 3.91
C VAL A 52 2.91 -2.60 2.85
N VAL A 53 3.39 -1.84 1.87
CA VAL A 53 2.59 -1.28 0.78
C VAL A 53 3.11 -1.82 -0.53
N VAL A 54 2.25 -2.54 -1.26
CA VAL A 54 2.61 -3.10 -2.57
C VAL A 54 2.14 -2.14 -3.66
N LEU A 55 3.09 -1.56 -4.38
CA LEU A 55 2.87 -0.68 -5.53
C LEU A 55 3.01 -1.45 -6.84
N GLY A 56 2.57 -0.84 -7.94
CA GLY A 56 2.60 -1.43 -9.27
C GLY A 56 2.38 -0.35 -10.32
N HIS A 57 1.15 -0.20 -10.81
CA HIS A 57 0.83 0.87 -11.74
C HIS A 57 1.09 2.26 -11.15
N ASP A 58 1.70 3.15 -11.94
CA ASP A 58 2.01 4.54 -11.56
C ASP A 58 2.90 4.66 -10.30
N GLU A 59 3.78 3.67 -10.08
CA GLU A 59 4.65 3.56 -8.89
C GLU A 59 5.39 4.85 -8.51
N PRO A 60 5.99 5.62 -9.44
CA PRO A 60 6.72 6.84 -9.06
C PRO A 60 5.82 7.88 -8.39
N ARG A 61 4.60 8.08 -8.91
CA ARG A 61 3.63 9.01 -8.32
C ARG A 61 3.06 8.48 -7.01
N MET A 62 2.81 7.17 -6.95
CA MET A 62 2.36 6.50 -5.72
C MET A 62 3.40 6.60 -4.60
N ARG A 63 4.69 6.46 -4.93
CA ARG A 63 5.79 6.65 -3.98
C ARG A 63 5.84 8.08 -3.47
N ALA A 64 5.71 9.08 -4.35
CA ALA A 64 5.65 10.48 -3.96
C ALA A 64 4.47 10.78 -3.03
N ALA A 65 3.28 10.23 -3.32
CA ALA A 65 2.11 10.38 -2.45
C ALA A 65 2.29 9.77 -1.04
N LEU A 66 3.23 8.83 -0.89
CA LEU A 66 3.57 8.16 0.37
C LEU A 66 4.84 8.71 1.02
N GLU A 67 5.45 9.76 0.48
CA GLU A 67 6.64 10.37 1.06
C GLU A 67 6.40 10.75 2.52
N GLY A 68 7.34 10.37 3.41
CA GLY A 68 7.22 10.60 4.86
C GLY A 68 6.29 9.63 5.62
N ALA A 69 5.62 8.68 4.96
CA ALA A 69 4.86 7.64 5.66
C ALA A 69 5.80 6.54 6.21
N VAL A 70 5.56 6.07 7.43
CA VAL A 70 6.34 5.00 8.08
C VAL A 70 5.86 3.65 7.57
N CYS A 71 6.23 3.29 6.34
CA CYS A 71 5.85 2.03 5.72
C CYS A 71 6.98 1.45 4.86
N THR A 72 6.93 0.14 4.64
CA THR A 72 7.83 -0.55 3.69
C THR A 72 7.15 -0.62 2.34
N ILE A 73 7.77 -0.01 1.32
CA ILE A 73 7.25 -0.06 -0.06
C ILE A 73 7.88 -1.23 -0.80
N VAL A 74 7.04 -2.06 -1.40
CA VAL A 74 7.44 -3.15 -2.31
C VAL A 74 6.79 -2.92 -3.67
N VAL A 75 7.48 -3.22 -4.76
CA VAL A 75 6.97 -3.01 -6.12
C VAL A 75 6.68 -4.35 -6.79
N ASN A 76 5.45 -4.53 -7.27
CA ASN A 76 5.03 -5.68 -8.05
C ASN A 76 4.97 -5.32 -9.55
N PRO A 77 5.99 -5.70 -10.36
CA PRO A 77 5.96 -5.47 -11.80
C PRO A 77 4.84 -6.27 -12.50
N ASP A 78 4.44 -7.41 -11.92
CA ASP A 78 3.41 -8.33 -12.44
C ASP A 78 1.98 -7.99 -11.97
N HIS A 79 1.72 -6.77 -11.51
CA HIS A 79 0.42 -6.36 -10.97
C HIS A 79 -0.75 -6.56 -11.97
N ALA A 80 -0.48 -6.49 -13.27
CA ALA A 80 -1.46 -6.71 -14.33
C ALA A 80 -2.00 -8.15 -14.37
N ARG A 81 -1.30 -9.12 -13.77
CA ARG A 81 -1.71 -10.54 -13.71
C ARG A 81 -2.74 -10.83 -12.60
N GLY A 82 -3.17 -9.80 -11.87
CA GLY A 82 -4.21 -9.89 -10.85
C GLY A 82 -3.69 -9.78 -9.41
N MET A 83 -4.60 -9.63 -8.44
CA MET A 83 -4.28 -9.34 -7.04
C MET A 83 -3.39 -10.40 -6.36
N GLY A 84 -3.48 -11.67 -6.79
CA GLY A 84 -2.67 -12.75 -6.25
C GLY A 84 -1.16 -12.57 -6.47
N THR A 85 -0.73 -11.83 -7.49
CA THR A 85 0.70 -11.51 -7.65
C THR A 85 1.16 -10.49 -6.62
N SER A 86 0.32 -9.52 -6.27
CA SER A 86 0.62 -8.53 -5.22
C SER A 86 0.67 -9.15 -3.83
N LEU A 87 -0.26 -10.06 -3.52
CA LEU A 87 -0.26 -10.83 -2.26
C LEU A 87 1.00 -11.68 -2.06
N ARG A 88 1.57 -12.24 -3.14
CA ARG A 88 2.82 -13.01 -3.07
C ARG A 88 4.05 -12.11 -2.93
N THR A 89 3.97 -10.88 -3.43
CA THR A 89 5.11 -9.96 -3.50
C THR A 89 5.35 -9.25 -2.17
N GLY A 90 4.29 -8.84 -1.48
CA GLY A 90 4.37 -8.24 -0.15
C GLY A 90 4.32 -9.26 0.96
#